data_AF-A0A6P2C2X2-F1
#
_entry.id   AF-A0A6P2C2X2-F1
#
_cell.length_a   1.000
_cell.length_b   1.000
_cell.length_c   1.000
_cell.angle_alpha   90.00
_cell.angle_beta   90.00
_cell.angle_gamma   90.00
#
_symmetry.space_group_name_H-M   'P 1'
#
loop_
_entity.id
_entity.type
_entity.pdbx_description
1 polymer ?
#
loop_
_entity_poly.entity_id
_entity_poly.type
_entity_poly.pdbx_seq_one_letter_code
_entity_poly.pdbx_strand_id
1 'polypeptide(L)'
;MRRGEIWWVEFDERRPVVLLSAEEPSGFLAMQVVPPADTDISGLGIEVAVGAEEGLPSEGVLRFAIPRPGFTPCTWLTTLSRDDLIERAGTVSAAKLSEIDDAVRASSQPAEWTPAAAARLSEIKDSLRQRFQPGGDGTN
;
A
#
# COMPACT_ATOMS: atom_id res chain seq x y z
N MET A 1 22.12 -1.45 3.82
CA MET A 1 20.69 -1.10 3.73
C MET A 1 20.07 -1.18 5.10
N ARG A 2 19.12 -0.29 5.42
CA ARG A 2 18.51 -0.16 6.76
C ARG A 2 17.00 0.01 6.64
N ARG A 3 16.28 -0.41 7.69
CA ARG A 3 14.86 -0.14 7.87
C ARG A 3 14.59 1.37 7.71
N GLY A 4 13.54 1.71 6.95
CA GLY A 4 13.12 3.08 6.67
C GLY A 4 13.79 3.71 5.45
N GLU A 5 14.83 3.09 4.87
CA GLU A 5 15.38 3.55 3.60
C GLU A 5 14.39 3.28 2.46
N ILE A 6 14.37 4.20 1.49
CA ILE A 6 13.58 4.09 0.27
C ILE A 6 14.51 3.75 -0.89
N TRP A 7 14.16 2.73 -1.65
CA TRP A 7 14.97 2.18 -2.73
C TRP A 7 14.14 2.01 -4.01
N TRP A 8 14.78 2.22 -5.15
CA TRP A 8 14.28 1.82 -6.44
C TRP A 8 14.58 0.36 -6.70
N VAL A 9 13.58 -0.36 -7.18
CA VAL A 9 13.63 -1.79 -7.52
C VAL A 9 13.05 -1.97 -8.91
N GLU A 10 13.61 -2.87 -9.71
CA GLU A 10 13.01 -3.28 -10.98
C GLU A 10 12.13 -4.52 -10.72
N PHE A 11 10.82 -4.36 -10.86
CA PHE A 11 9.89 -5.49 -10.92
C PHE A 11 9.54 -5.76 -12.40
N ASP A 12 8.26 -5.64 -12.75
CA ASP A 12 7.78 -5.45 -14.12
C ASP A 12 8.17 -4.06 -14.67
N GLU A 13 8.14 -3.07 -13.78
CA GLU A 13 8.53 -1.69 -13.98
C GLU A 13 9.35 -1.23 -12.77
N ARG A 14 10.16 -0.18 -12.96
CA ARG A 14 10.90 0.46 -11.87
C ARG A 14 9.94 1.11 -10.87
N ARG A 15 9.97 0.63 -9.62
CA ARG A 15 9.06 1.10 -8.56
C ARG A 15 9.83 1.40 -7.27
N PRO A 16 9.40 2.40 -6.47
CA PRO A 16 9.99 2.64 -5.18
C PRO A 16 9.44 1.67 -4.14
N VAL A 17 10.29 1.26 -3.21
CA VAL A 17 9.94 0.45 -2.05
C VAL A 17 10.51 1.06 -0.78
N VAL A 18 9.83 0.88 0.34
CA VAL A 18 10.33 1.21 1.67
C VAL A 18 10.77 -0.07 2.37
N LEU A 19 12.02 -0.11 2.86
CA LEU A 19 12.52 -1.26 3.61
C LEU A 19 11.90 -1.30 5.01
N LEU A 20 11.19 -2.40 5.29
CA LEU A 20 10.54 -2.71 6.56
C LEU A 20 11.35 -3.70 7.41
N SER A 21 12.60 -3.99 7.07
CA SER A 21 13.51 -4.73 7.94
C SER A 21 14.97 -4.34 7.66
N ALA A 22 15.88 -4.79 8.52
CA ALA A 22 17.27 -4.91 8.13
C ALA A 22 17.43 -6.10 7.16
N GLU A 23 18.66 -6.32 6.67
CA GLU A 23 18.98 -7.51 5.89
C GLU A 23 18.90 -8.74 6.79
N GLU A 24 17.95 -9.64 6.49
CA GLU A 24 17.83 -10.94 7.13
C GLU A 24 18.35 -12.03 6.17
N PRO A 25 18.59 -13.27 6.63
CA PRO A 25 19.01 -14.36 5.74
C PRO A 25 18.05 -14.62 4.57
N SER A 26 16.77 -14.30 4.75
CA SER A 26 15.74 -14.39 3.71
C SER A 26 15.69 -13.18 2.78
N GLY A 27 16.45 -12.12 3.05
CA GLY A 27 16.41 -10.83 2.36
C GLY A 27 15.80 -9.71 3.20
N PHE A 28 15.48 -8.60 2.54
CA PHE A 28 14.78 -7.45 3.11
C PHE A 28 13.28 -7.62 2.96
N LEU A 29 12.54 -7.43 4.05
CA LEU A 29 11.11 -7.17 3.96
C LEU A 29 10.92 -5.74 3.45
N ALA A 30 10.16 -5.55 2.37
CA ALA A 30 9.93 -4.25 1.77
C ALA A 30 8.48 -4.09 1.37
N MET A 31 8.00 -2.86 1.33
CA MET A 31 6.66 -2.55 0.85
C MET A 31 6.71 -1.55 -0.29
N GLN A 32 6.00 -1.86 -1.36
CA GLN A 32 5.96 -1.04 -2.56
C GLN A 32 5.17 0.25 -2.32
N VAL A 33 5.68 1.36 -2.84
CA VAL A 33 4.94 2.60 -2.94
C VAL A 33 4.02 2.51 -4.17
N VAL A 34 2.73 2.74 -3.94
CA VAL A 34 1.67 2.66 -4.97
C VAL A 34 0.91 3.97 -5.06
N PRO A 35 0.17 4.24 -6.14
CA PRO A 35 -0.76 5.36 -6.18
C PRO A 35 -1.81 5.25 -5.06
N PRO A 36 -2.25 6.37 -4.47
CA PRO A 36 -3.32 6.38 -3.47
C PRO A 36 -4.62 5.81 -4.03
N ALA A 37 -5.48 5.32 -3.16
CA ALA A 37 -6.80 4.84 -3.58
C ALA A 37 -7.61 6.02 -4.14
N ASP A 38 -8.38 5.77 -5.18
CA ASP A 38 -9.28 6.75 -5.80
C ASP A 38 -10.60 6.91 -5.03
N THR A 39 -10.76 6.18 -3.94
CA THR A 39 -11.93 6.14 -3.06
C THR A 39 -11.50 6.06 -1.61
N ASP A 40 -12.36 6.51 -0.71
CA ASP A 40 -12.15 6.33 0.74
C ASP A 40 -12.16 4.83 1.08
N ILE A 41 -11.03 4.34 1.57
CA ILE A 41 -10.87 2.96 2.05
C ILE A 41 -10.83 2.86 3.58
N SER A 42 -11.25 3.91 4.29
CA SER A 42 -11.27 3.94 5.75
C SER A 42 -11.96 2.72 6.33
N GLY A 43 -11.31 2.08 7.28
CA GLY A 43 -11.78 0.83 7.87
C GLY A 43 -11.51 -0.40 7.01
N LEU A 44 -11.22 -0.30 5.71
CA LEU A 44 -10.80 -1.44 4.87
C LEU A 44 -9.28 -1.60 4.80
N GLY A 45 -8.56 -0.48 4.84
CA GLY A 45 -7.10 -0.44 4.88
C GLY A 45 -6.58 0.87 5.46
N ILE A 46 -5.25 0.98 5.51
CA ILE A 46 -4.51 2.16 5.96
C ILE A 46 -3.58 2.55 4.81
N GLU A 47 -3.53 3.84 4.48
CA GLU A 47 -2.56 4.40 3.54
C GLU A 47 -1.65 5.37 4.30
N VAL A 48 -0.35 5.11 4.25
CA VAL A 48 0.68 6.01 4.79
C VAL A 48 1.33 6.72 3.61
N ALA A 49 1.20 8.05 3.56
CA ALA A 49 1.75 8.85 2.47
C ALA A 49 3.28 8.89 2.50
N VAL A 50 3.88 8.75 1.32
CA VAL A 50 5.33 8.84 1.06
C VAL A 50 5.53 9.53 -0.30
N GLY A 51 6.40 10.52 -0.37
CA GLY A 51 6.51 11.36 -1.56
C GLY A 51 7.77 12.21 -1.59
N ALA A 52 7.61 13.47 -2.03
CA ALA A 52 8.73 14.39 -2.24
C ALA A 52 9.55 14.63 -0.96
N GLU A 53 8.91 14.66 0.21
CA GLU A 53 9.58 14.85 1.50
C GLU A 53 10.58 13.72 1.82
N GLU A 54 10.33 12.52 1.30
CA GLU A 54 11.21 11.36 1.47
C GLU A 54 12.14 11.10 0.28
N GLY A 55 12.15 11.99 -0.72
CA GLY A 55 13.06 11.94 -1.88
C GLY A 55 12.48 11.27 -3.13
N LEU A 56 11.17 11.01 -3.18
CA LEU A 56 10.51 10.48 -4.38
C LEU A 56 10.14 11.59 -5.37
N PRO A 57 10.14 11.30 -6.70
CA PRO A 57 9.75 12.27 -7.72
C PRO A 57 8.22 12.46 -7.81
N SER A 58 7.45 11.54 -7.22
CA SER A 58 5.99 11.53 -7.28
C SER A 58 5.42 11.09 -5.93
N GLU A 59 4.24 11.61 -5.61
CA GLU A 59 3.48 11.23 -4.43
C GLU A 59 2.92 9.80 -4.56
N GLY A 60 2.92 9.07 -3.45
CA GLY A 60 2.37 7.73 -3.35
C GLY A 60 2.04 7.35 -1.92
N VAL A 61 1.64 6.11 -1.74
CA VAL A 61 1.27 5.56 -0.44
C VAL A 61 1.84 4.16 -0.25
N LEU A 62 2.12 3.85 1.00
CA LEU A 62 2.22 2.50 1.52
C LEU A 62 0.81 2.05 1.93
N ARG A 63 0.26 1.04 1.23
CA ARG A 63 -1.10 0.53 1.47
C ARG A 63 -1.09 -0.78 2.27
N PHE A 64 -1.73 -0.76 3.43
CA PHE A 64 -1.88 -1.90 4.34
C PHE A 64 -3.35 -2.33 4.39
N ALA A 65 -3.65 -3.55 3.95
CA ALA A 65 -5.00 -4.09 4.01
C ALA A 65 -5.28 -4.70 5.39
N ILE A 66 -6.47 -4.45 5.94
CA ILE A 66 -6.88 -5.04 7.22
C ILE A 66 -7.50 -6.42 6.95
N PRO A 67 -6.91 -7.52 7.46
CA PRO A 67 -7.40 -8.88 7.21
C PRO A 67 -8.76 -9.09 7.87
N ARG A 68 -9.69 -9.73 7.14
CA ARG A 68 -11.04 -10.05 7.61
C ARG A 68 -11.52 -11.42 7.14
N PRO A 69 -12.45 -12.06 7.87
CA PRO A 69 -13.09 -13.29 7.40
C PRO A 69 -13.73 -13.10 6.02
N GLY A 70 -13.44 -14.00 5.09
CA GLY A 70 -13.97 -13.98 3.72
C GLY A 70 -13.39 -12.89 2.81
N PHE A 71 -12.36 -12.16 3.26
CA PHE A 71 -11.66 -11.14 2.48
C PHE A 71 -10.17 -11.47 2.45
N THR A 72 -9.64 -11.81 1.27
CA THR A 72 -8.20 -12.01 1.09
C THR A 72 -7.54 -10.65 0.87
N PRO A 73 -6.80 -10.12 1.85
CA PRO A 73 -6.09 -8.86 1.65
C PRO A 73 -5.00 -9.05 0.60
N CYS A 74 -4.93 -8.16 -0.38
CA CYS A 74 -3.72 -7.98 -1.19
C CYS A 74 -2.90 -6.88 -0.52
N THR A 75 -1.75 -7.24 0.06
CA THR A 75 -0.76 -6.26 0.50
C THR A 75 0.38 -6.23 -0.52
N TRP A 76 1.03 -5.08 -0.65
CA TRP A 76 2.20 -4.92 -1.53
C TRP A 76 3.51 -5.24 -0.81
N LEU A 77 3.44 -6.17 0.15
CA LEU A 77 4.56 -6.62 0.96
C LEU A 77 5.34 -7.69 0.19
N THR A 78 6.64 -7.52 0.08
CA THR A 78 7.51 -8.45 -0.65
C THR A 78 8.84 -8.63 0.08
N THR A 79 9.56 -9.68 -0.28
CA THR A 79 10.92 -9.93 0.17
C THR A 79 11.87 -9.68 -0.99
N LEU A 80 12.92 -8.89 -0.75
CA LEU A 80 13.92 -8.50 -1.75
C LEU A 80 15.29 -8.99 -1.33
N SER A 81 16.09 -9.41 -2.29
CA SER A 81 17.53 -9.57 -2.10
C SER A 81 18.24 -8.22 -2.19
N ARG A 82 19.53 -8.21 -1.85
CA ARG A 82 20.39 -7.05 -2.04
C ARG A 82 20.54 -6.65 -3.51
N ASP A 83 20.51 -7.63 -4.41
CA ASP A 83 20.72 -7.42 -5.85
C ASP A 83 19.49 -6.78 -6.52
N ASP A 84 18.32 -6.88 -5.90
CA ASP A 84 17.09 -6.24 -6.37
C ASP A 84 17.07 -4.72 -6.10
N LEU A 85 17.92 -4.24 -5.18
CA LEU A 85 17.96 -2.85 -4.73
C LEU A 85 18.94 -2.04 -5.59
N ILE A 86 18.41 -1.19 -6.48
CA ILE A 86 19.19 -0.50 -7.52
C ILE A 86 19.80 0.79 -7.00
N GLU A 87 18.95 1.71 -6.54
CA GLU A 87 19.34 3.06 -6.17
C GLU A 87 18.54 3.51 -4.95
N ARG A 88 19.24 4.05 -3.95
CA ARG A 88 18.58 4.65 -2.78
C ARG A 88 17.96 5.99 -3.18
N ALA A 89 16.64 6.09 -3.11
CA ALA A 89 15.90 7.33 -3.34
C ALA A 89 15.94 8.27 -2.12
N GLY A 90 15.90 7.70 -0.91
CA GLY A 90 15.87 8.50 0.31
C GLY A 90 15.67 7.70 1.57
N THR A 91 15.05 8.32 2.58
CA THR A 91 14.74 7.70 3.86
C THR A 91 13.54 8.40 4.49
N VAL A 92 12.67 7.62 5.12
CA VAL A 92 11.60 8.18 5.93
C VAL A 92 12.15 8.80 7.22
N SER A 93 11.46 9.80 7.76
CA SER A 93 11.77 10.32 9.09
C SER A 93 11.43 9.30 10.20
N ALA A 94 11.96 9.49 11.41
CA ALA A 94 11.64 8.61 12.53
C ALA A 94 10.13 8.63 12.88
N ALA A 95 9.48 9.80 12.78
CA ALA A 95 8.05 9.92 13.00
C ALA A 95 7.24 9.14 11.94
N LYS A 96 7.63 9.28 10.66
CA LYS A 96 7.02 8.54 9.56
C LYS A 96 7.25 7.03 9.69
N LEU A 97 8.42 6.61 10.15
CA LEU A 97 8.69 5.19 10.42
C LEU A 97 7.78 4.64 11.52
N SER A 98 7.52 5.42 12.57
CA SER A 98 6.57 5.02 13.62
C SER A 98 5.14 4.89 13.09
N GLU A 99 4.71 5.79 12.20
CA GLU A 99 3.41 5.71 11.52
C GLU A 99 3.29 4.41 10.70
N ILE A 100 4.35 4.07 9.97
CA ILE A 100 4.45 2.80 9.21
C ILE A 100 4.38 1.59 10.14
N ASP A 101 5.10 1.61 11.26
CA ASP A 101 5.12 0.51 12.24
C ASP A 101 3.73 0.27 12.86
N ASP A 102 3.00 1.35 13.14
CA ASP A 102 1.64 1.28 13.66
C ASP A 102 0.67 0.71 12.61
N ALA A 103 0.82 1.10 11.33
CA ALA A 103 0.04 0.55 10.23
C ALA A 103 0.32 -0.95 10.00
N VAL A 104 1.60 -1.36 10.05
CA VAL A 104 2.00 -2.78 9.99
C VAL A 104 1.34 -3.57 11.13
N ARG A 105 1.41 -3.05 12.36
CA ARG A 105 0.82 -3.71 13.53
C ARG A 105 -0.70 -3.85 13.39
N ALA A 106 -1.38 -2.77 12.99
CA ALA A 106 -2.83 -2.78 12.78
C ALA A 106 -3.23 -3.78 11.69
N SER A 107 -2.49 -3.86 10.59
CA SER A 107 -2.75 -4.80 9.48
C SER A 107 -2.41 -6.27 9.79
N SER A 108 -1.67 -6.53 10.86
CA SER A 108 -1.34 -7.90 11.28
C SER A 108 -2.43 -8.53 12.16
N GLN A 109 -3.41 -7.74 12.61
CA GLN A 109 -4.48 -8.19 13.49
C GLN A 109 -5.77 -8.39 12.68
N PRO A 110 -6.35 -9.60 12.66
CA PRO A 110 -7.67 -9.83 12.09
C PRO A 110 -8.70 -8.90 12.73
N ALA A 111 -9.50 -8.25 11.90
CA ALA A 111 -10.62 -7.42 12.35
C ALA A 111 -11.95 -8.07 11.96
N GLU A 112 -12.96 -7.86 12.79
CA GLU A 112 -14.34 -8.17 12.41
C GLU A 112 -14.90 -7.15 11.40
N TRP A 113 -16.00 -7.54 10.75
CA TRP A 113 -16.77 -6.62 9.94
C TRP A 113 -17.54 -5.66 10.84
N THR A 114 -17.08 -4.41 10.91
CA THR A 114 -17.87 -3.34 11.52
C THR A 114 -18.96 -2.87 10.54
N PRO A 115 -20.09 -2.34 11.02
CA PRO A 115 -21.11 -1.74 10.16
C PRO A 115 -20.54 -0.67 9.23
N ALA A 116 -19.60 0.13 9.71
CA ALA A 116 -18.90 1.14 8.92
C ALA A 116 -18.08 0.51 7.79
N ALA A 117 -17.27 -0.51 8.07
CA ALA A 117 -16.47 -1.18 7.05
C ALA A 117 -17.33 -1.89 5.99
N ALA A 118 -18.44 -2.51 6.42
CA ALA A 118 -19.39 -3.14 5.49
C ALA A 118 -20.10 -2.10 4.60
N ALA A 119 -20.52 -0.97 5.17
CA ALA A 119 -21.09 0.14 4.40
C ALA A 119 -20.08 0.69 3.39
N ARG A 120 -18.83 0.93 3.80
CA ARG A 120 -17.75 1.36 2.90
C ARG A 120 -17.52 0.41 1.75
N LEU A 121 -17.48 -0.91 2.01
CA LEU A 121 -17.33 -1.89 0.95
C LEU A 121 -18.53 -1.86 -0.03
N SER A 122 -19.76 -1.67 0.47
CA SER A 122 -20.94 -1.54 -0.40
C SER A 122 -20.85 -0.31 -1.28
N GLU A 123 -20.51 0.85 -0.71
CA GLU A 123 -20.36 2.13 -1.42
C GLU A 123 -19.33 2.01 -2.55
N ILE A 124 -18.18 1.38 -2.29
CA ILE A 124 -17.15 1.12 -3.31
C ILE A 124 -17.72 0.22 -4.41
N LYS A 125 -18.41 -0.88 -4.07
CA LYS A 125 -19.02 -1.79 -5.04
C LYS A 125 -20.12 -1.12 -5.89
N ASP A 126 -20.91 -0.25 -5.29
CA ASP A 126 -21.95 0.51 -5.98
C ASP A 126 -21.32 1.53 -6.95
N SER A 127 -20.28 2.23 -6.51
CA SER A 127 -19.54 3.19 -7.33
C SER A 127 -18.88 2.52 -8.55
N LEU A 128 -18.25 1.36 -8.35
CA LEU A 128 -17.68 0.58 -9.45
C LEU A 128 -18.75 0.13 -10.44
N ARG A 129 -19.90 -0.37 -9.95
CA ARG A 129 -21.01 -0.76 -10.83
C ARG A 129 -21.51 0.39 -11.69
N GLN A 130 -21.61 1.59 -11.13
CA GLN A 130 -22.02 2.79 -11.88
C GLN A 130 -21.00 3.18 -12.96
N ARG A 131 -19.71 3.14 -12.65
CA ARG A 131 -18.65 3.49 -13.63
C ARG A 131 -18.60 2.54 -14.83
N PHE A 132 -18.98 1.28 -14.64
CA PHE A 132 -18.96 0.25 -15.69
C PHE A 132 -20.35 -0.04 -16.29
N GLN A 133 -21.36 0.78 -16.02
CA GLN A 133 -22.62 0.70 -16.78
C GLN A 133 -22.36 1.15 -18.22
N PRO A 134 -22.57 0.30 -19.24
CA PRO A 134 -22.43 0.71 -20.63
C PRO A 134 -23.46 1.82 -20.89
N GLY A 135 -23.00 2.94 -21.44
CA GLY A 135 -23.88 4.02 -21.87
C GLY A 135 -24.96 3.44 -22.79
N GLY A 136 -26.22 3.59 -22.40
CA GLY A 136 -27.35 3.33 -23.28
C GLY A 136 -27.37 4.39 -24.37
N ASP A 137 -26.58 4.21 -25.42
CA ASP A 137 -26.79 4.90 -26.69
C ASP A 137 -27.38 3.91 -27.69
N GLY A 138 -28.69 3.84 -27.64
CA GLY A 138 -29.54 3.05 -28.51
C GLY A 138 -30.70 3.92 -28.96
N THR A 139 -30.41 5.03 -29.63
CA THR A 139 -31.39 5.75 -30.45
C THR A 139 -30.75 6.18 -31.75
N ASN A 140 -30.92 5.36 -32.79
CA ASN A 140 -31.04 5.79 -34.18
C ASN A 140 -32.50 5.62 -34.60
#